data_AF-A0A1F5E6C3-F1
#
_entry.id   AF-A0A1F5E6C3-F1
#
_cell.length_a   1.000
_cell.length_b   1.000
_cell.length_c   1.000
_cell.angle_alpha   90.00
_cell.angle_beta   90.00
_cell.angle_gamma   90.00
#
_symmetry.space_group_name_H-M   'P 1'
#
loop_
_entity.id
_entity.type
_entity.pdbx_description
1 polymer ?
#
loop_
_entity_poly.entity_id
_entity_poly.type
_entity_poly.pdbx_seq_one_letter_code
_entity_poly.pdbx_strand_id
1 'polypeptide(L)'
;MGYQHTSTCLVEDTPEKFYGFTKEQRAKHYERVFSEISEADLIIVEATLPSLTIGQFIQEGLDQKIPVLVLCREGERPSFLDGVEEKEDGLLIMEYEPQNLPPVIKEGVNFLCDSLSGRFTMILPKNILRYLNRIAKTGISRSEYIRKLILKDMRGRQK
;
A
#
# COMPACT_ATOMS: atom_id res chain seq x y z
N MET A 1 -5.52 -4.67 12.61
CA MET A 1 -4.09 -4.58 12.26
C MET A 1 -3.62 -3.13 12.10
N GLY A 2 -4.31 -2.11 12.66
CA GLY A 2 -3.92 -0.70 12.48
C GLY A 2 -4.18 -0.11 11.08
N TYR A 3 -4.24 -0.95 10.04
CA TYR A 3 -4.65 -0.58 8.68
C TYR A 3 -6.17 -0.55 8.51
N GLN A 4 -6.65 0.37 7.68
CA GLN A 4 -8.04 0.51 7.29
C GLN A 4 -8.15 0.27 5.78
N HIS A 5 -9.13 -0.54 5.37
CA HIS A 5 -9.45 -0.71 3.95
C HIS A 5 -10.06 0.58 3.40
N THR A 6 -9.43 1.20 2.40
CA THR A 6 -9.81 2.53 1.90
C THR A 6 -10.60 2.49 0.59
N SER A 7 -10.46 1.46 -0.24
CA SER A 7 -11.20 1.33 -1.50
C SER A 7 -11.45 -0.12 -1.92
N THR A 8 -12.69 -0.41 -2.30
CA THR A 8 -13.18 -1.67 -2.90
C THR A 8 -13.34 -1.52 -4.42
N CYS A 9 -12.37 -0.90 -5.10
CA CYS A 9 -12.49 -0.48 -6.51
C CYS A 9 -12.97 -1.57 -7.50
N LEU A 10 -12.75 -2.85 -7.21
CA LEU A 10 -13.20 -3.99 -8.01
C LEU A 10 -14.12 -4.98 -7.27
N VAL A 11 -14.37 -4.78 -5.96
CA VAL A 11 -15.13 -5.74 -5.13
C VAL A 11 -16.63 -5.42 -5.11
N GLU A 12 -17.02 -4.16 -5.31
CA GLU A 12 -18.42 -3.72 -5.20
C GLU A 12 -19.19 -3.61 -6.54
N ASP A 13 -18.50 -3.69 -7.67
CA ASP A 13 -19.13 -3.65 -8.98
C ASP A 13 -19.31 -5.07 -9.53
N THR A 14 -20.56 -5.51 -9.66
CA THR A 14 -20.82 -6.74 -10.43
C THR A 14 -20.34 -6.54 -11.87
N PRO A 15 -19.86 -7.60 -12.55
CA PRO A 15 -19.38 -7.49 -13.94
C PRO A 15 -20.37 -6.74 -14.85
N GLU A 16 -21.67 -6.96 -14.64
CA GLU A 16 -22.74 -6.31 -15.41
C GLU A 16 -22.79 -4.79 -15.21
N LYS A 17 -22.53 -4.30 -13.98
CA LYS A 17 -22.43 -2.86 -13.73
C LYS A 17 -21.18 -2.27 -14.36
N PHE A 18 -20.04 -2.94 -14.18
CA PHE A 18 -18.75 -2.47 -14.67
C PHE A 18 -18.72 -2.37 -16.21
N TYR A 19 -19.19 -3.40 -16.91
CA TYR A 19 -19.28 -3.40 -18.37
C TYR A 19 -20.43 -2.52 -18.91
N GLY A 20 -21.43 -2.22 -18.08
CA GLY A 20 -22.57 -1.36 -18.41
C GLY A 20 -22.28 0.15 -18.38
N PHE A 21 -21.07 0.57 -17.98
CA PHE A 21 -20.73 1.99 -17.90
C PHE A 21 -20.79 2.68 -19.27
N THR A 22 -21.23 3.94 -19.28
CA THR A 22 -21.03 4.83 -20.43
C THR A 22 -19.55 5.24 -20.53
N LYS A 23 -19.16 5.84 -21.66
CA LYS A 23 -17.78 6.34 -21.83
C LYS A 23 -17.38 7.36 -20.77
N GLU A 24 -18.31 8.24 -20.38
CA GLU A 24 -18.09 9.24 -19.34
C GLU A 24 -17.95 8.61 -17.95
N GLN A 25 -18.79 7.62 -17.64
CA GLN A 25 -18.69 6.87 -16.38
C GLN A 25 -17.37 6.10 -16.28
N ARG A 26 -16.89 5.49 -17.38
CA ARG A 26 -15.57 4.86 -17.42
C ARG A 26 -14.43 5.85 -17.16
N ALA A 27 -14.48 7.05 -17.75
CA ALA A 27 -13.46 8.07 -17.51
C ALA A 27 -13.44 8.52 -16.04
N LYS A 28 -14.61 8.80 -15.46
CA LYS A 28 -14.73 9.16 -14.03
C LYS A 28 -14.28 8.03 -13.10
N HIS A 29 -14.61 6.79 -13.43
CA HIS A 29 -14.16 5.63 -12.66
C HIS A 29 -12.64 5.50 -12.72
N TYR A 30 -12.03 5.66 -13.90
CA TYR A 30 -10.58 5.66 -14.07
C TYR A 30 -9.90 6.74 -13.22
N GLU A 31 -10.34 8.00 -13.34
CA GLU A 31 -9.79 9.12 -12.55
C GLU A 31 -9.89 8.87 -11.05
N ARG A 32 -11.04 8.37 -10.58
CA ARG A 32 -11.26 8.04 -9.18
C ARG A 32 -10.29 6.95 -8.70
N VAL A 33 -10.17 5.84 -9.41
CA VAL A 33 -9.32 4.72 -8.99
C VAL A 33 -7.85 5.12 -8.97
N PHE A 34 -7.38 5.90 -9.94
CA PHE A 34 -5.99 6.37 -9.94
C PHE A 34 -5.72 7.40 -8.83
N SER A 35 -6.70 8.24 -8.49
CA SER A 35 -6.62 9.10 -7.30
C SER A 35 -6.52 8.26 -6.02
N GLU A 36 -7.36 7.23 -5.89
CA GLU A 36 -7.34 6.32 -4.73
C GLU A 36 -6.01 5.54 -4.63
N ILE A 37 -5.45 5.10 -5.76
CA ILE A 37 -4.11 4.49 -5.81
C ILE A 37 -3.07 5.47 -5.28
N SER A 38 -3.08 6.73 -5.75
CA SER A 38 -2.09 7.73 -5.35
C SER A 38 -2.14 8.13 -3.88
N GLU A 39 -3.28 7.94 -3.23
CA GLU A 39 -3.49 8.21 -1.82
C GLU A 39 -3.26 6.97 -0.93
N ALA A 40 -3.04 5.79 -1.53
CA ALA A 40 -2.87 4.55 -0.79
C ALA A 40 -1.47 4.42 -0.19
N ASP A 41 -1.40 3.88 1.02
CA ASP A 41 -0.13 3.49 1.65
C ASP A 41 0.34 2.08 1.19
N LEU A 42 -0.58 1.29 0.63
CA LEU A 42 -0.38 -0.09 0.18
C LEU A 42 -1.49 -0.50 -0.78
N ILE A 43 -1.12 -1.18 -1.86
CA ILE A 43 -2.05 -1.80 -2.80
C ILE A 43 -2.05 -3.30 -2.55
N ILE A 44 -3.24 -3.91 -2.48
CA ILE A 44 -3.40 -5.37 -2.41
C ILE A 44 -4.26 -5.80 -3.59
N VAL A 45 -3.75 -6.71 -4.42
CA VAL A 45 -4.47 -7.23 -5.59
C VAL A 45 -4.53 -8.75 -5.56
N GLU A 46 -5.63 -9.30 -6.06
CA GLU A 46 -5.78 -10.72 -6.36
C GLU A 46 -5.49 -10.91 -7.85
N ALA A 47 -4.53 -11.79 -8.19
CA ALA A 47 -3.98 -11.94 -9.53
C ALA A 47 -3.89 -13.41 -9.97
N THR A 48 -4.69 -14.31 -9.39
CA THR A 48 -4.84 -15.68 -9.87
C THR A 48 -5.26 -15.70 -11.35
N LEU A 49 -6.18 -14.82 -11.73
CA LEU A 49 -6.61 -14.67 -13.12
C LEU A 49 -5.91 -13.49 -13.79
N PRO A 50 -5.33 -13.67 -14.98
CA PRO A 50 -4.71 -12.57 -15.72
C PRO A 50 -5.71 -11.45 -15.99
N SER A 51 -5.34 -10.22 -15.63
CA SER A 51 -6.17 -9.04 -15.85
C SER A 51 -5.29 -7.85 -16.25
N LEU A 52 -5.58 -7.25 -17.42
CA LEU A 52 -4.89 -6.05 -17.88
C LEU A 52 -5.07 -4.89 -16.90
N THR A 53 -6.27 -4.77 -16.31
CA THR A 53 -6.58 -3.75 -15.31
C THR A 53 -5.73 -3.92 -14.06
N ILE A 54 -5.60 -5.16 -13.55
CA ILE A 54 -4.75 -5.44 -12.39
C ILE A 54 -3.28 -5.15 -12.72
N GLY A 55 -2.80 -5.56 -13.89
CA GLY A 55 -1.44 -5.22 -14.35
C GLY A 55 -1.19 -3.71 -14.37
N GLN A 56 -2.17 -2.93 -14.82
CA GLN A 56 -2.08 -1.47 -14.81
C GLN A 56 -2.02 -0.89 -13.39
N PHE A 57 -2.79 -1.43 -12.44
CA PHE A 57 -2.75 -0.99 -11.04
C PHE A 57 -1.43 -1.33 -10.36
N ILE A 58 -0.87 -2.52 -10.65
CA ILE A 58 0.44 -2.92 -10.16
C ILE A 58 1.50 -1.93 -10.64
N GLN A 59 1.55 -1.66 -11.95
CA GLN A 59 2.54 -0.75 -12.51
C GLN A 59 2.40 0.67 -11.96
N GLU A 60 1.17 1.20 -11.88
CA GLU A 60 0.92 2.54 -11.33
C GLU A 60 1.39 2.65 -9.87
N GLY A 61 1.13 1.63 -9.04
CA GLY A 61 1.62 1.59 -7.66
C GLY A 61 3.14 1.63 -7.58
N LEU A 62 3.83 0.81 -8.37
CA LEU A 62 5.29 0.73 -8.40
C LEU A 62 5.95 2.02 -8.91
N ASP A 63 5.35 2.66 -9.92
CA ASP A 63 5.79 3.95 -10.45
C ASP A 63 5.70 5.05 -9.36
N GLN A 64 4.64 5.02 -8.55
CA GLN A 64 4.43 5.93 -7.43
C GLN A 64 5.18 5.53 -6.14
N LYS A 65 5.96 4.44 -6.17
CA LYS A 65 6.68 3.90 -4.99
C LYS A 65 5.76 3.51 -3.84
N ILE A 66 4.55 3.08 -4.18
CA ILE A 66 3.57 2.50 -3.26
C ILE A 66 3.77 0.99 -3.30
N PRO A 67 3.90 0.31 -2.14
CA PRO A 67 4.03 -1.13 -2.10
C PRO A 67 2.82 -1.82 -2.72
N VAL A 68 3.07 -2.95 -3.36
CA VAL A 68 2.04 -3.78 -3.96
C VAL A 68 2.18 -5.21 -3.45
N LEU A 69 1.15 -5.69 -2.73
CA LEU A 69 0.98 -7.09 -2.37
C LEU A 69 0.09 -7.77 -3.42
N VAL A 70 0.67 -8.69 -4.17
CA VAL A 70 -0.04 -9.54 -5.12
C VAL A 70 -0.36 -10.87 -4.45
N LEU A 71 -1.63 -11.26 -4.47
CA LEU A 71 -2.12 -12.53 -3.96
C LEU A 71 -2.50 -13.40 -5.14
N CYS A 72 -2.11 -14.66 -5.13
CA CYS A 72 -2.51 -15.64 -6.14
C CYS A 72 -2.76 -17.00 -5.48
N ARG A 73 -3.58 -17.85 -6.09
CA ARG A 73 -3.75 -19.22 -5.59
C ARG A 73 -2.47 -20.02 -5.78
N GLU A 74 -2.25 -20.97 -4.88
CA GLU A 74 -1.11 -21.88 -4.94
C GLU A 74 -0.99 -22.56 -6.32
N GLY A 75 0.19 -22.45 -6.93
CA GLY A 75 0.46 -23.00 -8.27
C GLY A 75 -0.05 -22.13 -9.44
N GLU A 76 -0.71 -21.00 -9.16
CA GLU A 76 -1.19 -20.04 -10.16
C GLU A 76 -0.37 -18.74 -10.14
N ARG A 77 0.90 -18.84 -9.71
CA ARG A 77 1.82 -17.70 -9.64
C ARG A 77 2.07 -17.05 -11.03
N PRO A 78 1.91 -15.72 -11.18
CA PRO A 78 2.09 -15.08 -12.47
C PRO A 78 3.58 -14.98 -12.87
N SER A 79 4.03 -15.92 -13.69
CA SER A 79 5.45 -16.05 -14.12
C SER A 79 6.16 -14.77 -14.58
N PHE A 80 5.44 -13.82 -15.21
CA PHE A 80 6.05 -12.55 -15.61
C PHE A 80 6.26 -11.59 -14.43
N LEU A 81 5.34 -11.58 -13.46
CA LEU A 81 5.46 -10.74 -12.26
C LEU A 81 6.60 -11.22 -11.35
N ASP A 82 6.95 -12.51 -11.38
CA ASP A 82 8.11 -13.03 -10.65
C ASP A 82 9.40 -12.31 -11.03
N GLY A 83 9.60 -12.07 -12.33
CA GLY A 83 10.76 -11.31 -12.81
C GLY A 83 10.73 -9.83 -12.44
N VAL A 84 9.55 -9.27 -12.11
CA VAL A 84 9.41 -7.91 -11.61
C VAL A 84 9.71 -7.86 -10.12
N GLU A 85 9.22 -8.83 -9.34
CA GLU A 85 9.47 -8.93 -7.89
C GLU A 85 10.97 -9.00 -7.58
N GLU A 86 11.75 -9.73 -8.38
CA GLU A 86 13.21 -9.80 -8.22
C GLU A 86 13.93 -8.47 -8.51
N LYS A 87 13.33 -7.58 -9.29
CA LYS A 87 13.99 -6.36 -9.81
C LYS A 87 13.50 -5.07 -9.15
N GLU A 88 12.27 -5.04 -8.68
CA GLU A 88 11.63 -3.85 -8.15
C GLU A 88 11.33 -4.01 -6.66
N ASP A 89 12.02 -3.20 -5.86
CA ASP A 89 11.70 -3.05 -4.45
C ASP A 89 10.28 -2.50 -4.30
N GLY A 90 9.43 -3.21 -3.56
CA GLY A 90 8.05 -2.80 -3.26
C GLY A 90 6.97 -3.69 -3.87
N LEU A 91 7.32 -4.67 -4.72
CA LEU A 91 6.43 -5.74 -5.10
C LEU A 91 6.64 -6.95 -4.17
N LEU A 92 5.56 -7.59 -3.72
CA LEU A 92 5.60 -8.88 -3.06
C LEU A 92 4.44 -9.74 -3.57
N ILE A 93 4.74 -10.96 -4.00
CA ILE A 93 3.80 -11.93 -4.53
C ILE A 93 3.71 -13.09 -3.53
N MET A 94 2.51 -13.33 -3.01
CA MET A 94 2.25 -14.40 -2.06
C MET A 94 1.17 -15.33 -2.58
N GLU A 95 1.46 -16.62 -2.49
CA GLU A 95 0.49 -17.66 -2.78
C GLU A 95 -0.41 -17.91 -1.56
N TYR A 96 -1.67 -18.26 -1.81
CA TYR A 96 -2.62 -18.57 -0.76
C TYR A 96 -3.54 -19.74 -1.13
N GLU A 97 -4.07 -20.38 -0.11
CA GLU A 97 -5.24 -21.24 -0.16
C GLU A 97 -6.40 -20.54 0.58
N PRO A 98 -7.67 -20.80 0.25
CA PRO A 98 -8.81 -20.10 0.87
C PRO A 98 -8.78 -20.09 2.42
N GLN A 99 -8.29 -21.17 3.03
CA GLN A 99 -8.14 -21.33 4.48
C GLN A 99 -7.05 -20.45 5.12
N ASN A 100 -6.03 -20.02 4.36
CA ASN A 100 -4.88 -19.30 4.89
C ASN A 100 -4.79 -17.84 4.39
N LEU A 101 -5.77 -17.36 3.63
CA LEU A 101 -5.76 -15.99 3.10
C LEU A 101 -5.57 -14.91 4.20
N PRO A 102 -6.27 -14.94 5.36
CA PRO A 102 -6.06 -13.92 6.39
C PRO A 102 -4.64 -13.87 6.98
N PRO A 103 -3.99 -14.99 7.37
CA PRO A 103 -2.60 -14.94 7.82
C PRO A 103 -1.61 -14.56 6.71
N VAL A 104 -1.83 -15.01 5.47
CA VAL A 104 -1.01 -14.62 4.30
C VAL A 104 -1.03 -13.11 4.10
N ILE A 105 -2.22 -12.49 4.06
CA ILE A 105 -2.35 -11.03 3.95
C ILE A 105 -1.57 -10.32 5.07
N LYS A 106 -1.74 -10.80 6.32
CA LYS A 106 -1.06 -10.19 7.48
C LYS A 106 0.45 -10.22 7.33
N GLU A 107 1.00 -11.35 6.92
CA GLU A 107 2.44 -11.52 6.73
C GLU A 107 2.97 -10.61 5.63
N GLY A 108 2.31 -10.58 4.47
CA GLY A 108 2.72 -9.73 3.34
C GLY A 108 2.67 -8.24 3.67
N VAL A 109 1.61 -7.79 4.36
CA VAL A 109 1.48 -6.40 4.81
C VAL A 109 2.63 -6.03 5.75
N ASN A 110 2.96 -6.89 6.72
CA ASN A 110 4.06 -6.61 7.65
C ASN A 110 5.40 -6.56 6.92
N PHE A 111 5.66 -7.50 6.01
CA PHE A 111 6.90 -7.54 5.23
C PHE A 111 7.10 -6.26 4.43
N LEU A 112 6.08 -5.83 3.67
CA LEU A 112 6.14 -4.61 2.85
C LEU A 112 6.24 -3.34 3.72
N CYS A 113 5.55 -3.29 4.85
CA CYS A 113 5.62 -2.14 5.75
C CYS A 113 6.98 -2.02 6.46
N ASP A 114 7.64 -3.15 6.77
CA ASP A 114 8.97 -3.15 7.35
C ASP A 114 10.04 -2.78 6.31
N SER A 115 9.90 -3.28 5.07
CA SER A 115 10.85 -3.03 3.97
C SER A 115 10.81 -1.58 3.47
N LEU A 116 9.65 -0.93 3.51
CA LEU A 116 9.48 0.45 3.04
C LEU A 116 9.75 1.54 4.09
N SER A 117 10.46 1.20 5.16
CA SER A 117 10.93 2.19 6.12
C SER A 117 11.98 3.13 5.51
N GLY A 118 11.51 4.18 4.83
CA GLY A 118 12.35 5.23 4.26
C GLY A 118 13.18 5.93 5.33
N ARG A 119 14.50 5.95 5.15
CA ARG A 119 15.42 6.70 6.01
C ARG A 119 15.70 8.06 5.39
N PHE A 120 15.35 9.12 6.09
CA PHE A 120 15.85 10.46 5.78
C PHE A 120 16.70 10.97 6.95
N THR A 121 17.74 11.73 6.63
CA THR A 121 18.59 12.37 7.64
C THR A 121 18.12 13.80 7.84
N MET A 122 17.93 14.21 9.10
CA MET A 122 17.56 15.58 9.45
C MET A 122 18.59 16.19 10.40
N ILE A 123 18.98 17.44 10.14
CA ILE A 123 19.84 18.22 11.04
C ILE A 123 18.94 18.96 12.02
N LEU A 124 19.15 18.71 13.33
CA LEU A 124 18.35 19.31 14.40
C LEU A 124 19.15 20.32 15.22
N PRO A 125 18.60 21.51 15.49
CA PRO A 125 19.12 22.43 16.49
C PRO A 125 19.29 21.79 17.89
N LYS A 126 20.29 22.25 18.64
CA LYS A 126 20.65 21.68 19.97
C LYS A 126 19.49 21.69 20.97
N ASN A 127 18.61 22.68 20.92
CA ASN A 127 17.43 22.77 21.78
C ASN A 127 16.41 21.67 21.47
N ILE A 128 16.13 21.40 20.19
CA ILE A 128 15.23 20.33 19.76
C ILE A 128 15.82 18.97 20.14
N LEU A 129 17.13 18.76 19.91
CA LEU A 129 17.79 17.52 20.30
C LEU A 129 17.69 17.27 21.83
N ARG A 130 17.87 18.32 22.64
CA ARG A 130 17.72 18.25 24.10
C ARG A 130 16.30 17.88 24.51
N TYR A 131 15.30 18.44 23.82
CA TYR A 131 13.90 18.10 24.05
C TYR A 131 13.62 16.62 23.72
N LEU A 132 14.01 16.15 22.54
CA LEU A 132 13.82 14.75 22.13
C LEU A 132 14.56 13.77 23.06
N ASN A 133 15.73 14.15 23.59
CA ASN A 133 16.44 13.37 24.60
C ASN A 133 15.69 13.26 25.93
N ARG A 134 14.91 14.28 26.32
CA ARG A 134 14.05 14.19 27.50
C ARG A 134 12.86 13.26 27.26
N ILE A 135 12.26 13.32 26.08
CA ILE A 135 11.18 12.39 25.68
C ILE A 135 11.69 10.95 25.63
N ALA A 136 12.88 10.70 25.10
CA ALA A 136 13.47 9.36 25.05
C ALA A 136 13.56 8.70 26.44
N LYS A 137 13.70 9.47 27.52
CA LYS A 137 13.72 8.96 28.90
C LYS A 137 12.35 8.49 29.40
N THR A 138 11.26 8.82 28.72
CA THR A 138 9.90 8.35 29.06
C THR A 138 9.53 7.04 28.37
N GLY A 139 10.47 6.42 27.65
CA GLY A 139 10.26 5.15 26.93
C GLY A 139 9.80 5.29 25.48
N ILE A 140 9.53 6.51 24.99
CA ILE A 140 9.15 6.77 23.59
C ILE A 140 10.39 7.14 22.79
N SER A 141 10.65 6.46 21.68
CA SER A 141 11.84 6.78 20.86
C SER A 141 11.71 8.17 20.20
N ARG A 142 12.85 8.80 19.86
CA ARG A 142 12.85 10.10 19.17
C ARG A 142 12.10 10.03 17.84
N SER A 143 12.35 8.97 17.08
CA SER A 143 11.71 8.72 15.78
C SER A 143 10.20 8.50 15.92
N GLU A 144 9.78 7.73 16.93
CA GLU A 144 8.36 7.51 17.22
C GLU A 144 7.66 8.81 17.62
N TYR A 145 8.30 9.65 18.43
CA TYR A 145 7.75 10.95 18.82
C TYR A 145 7.56 11.88 17.62
N ILE A 146 8.57 12.01 16.76
CA ILE A 146 8.50 12.81 15.54
C ILE A 146 7.41 12.27 14.61
N ARG A 147 7.36 10.95 14.40
CA ARG A 147 6.32 10.28 13.59
C ARG A 147 4.93 10.62 14.09
N LYS A 148 4.68 10.54 15.40
CA LYS A 148 3.37 10.90 16.00
C LYS A 148 2.99 12.36 15.76
N LEU A 149 3.95 13.29 15.80
CA LEU A 149 3.69 14.70 15.49
C LEU A 149 3.33 14.90 14.02
N ILE A 150 4.07 14.29 13.09
CA ILE A 150 3.81 14.38 11.65
C ILE A 150 2.44 13.79 11.32
N LEU A 151 2.12 12.59 11.81
CA LEU A 151 0.82 11.96 11.61
C LEU A 151 -0.33 12.81 12.17
N LYS A 152 -0.11 13.54 13.27
CA LYS A 152 -1.09 14.47 13.82
C LYS A 152 -1.29 15.69 12.91
N ASP A 153 -0.22 16.25 12.38
CA ASP A 153 -0.27 17.38 11.43
C ASP A 153 -0.97 17.00 10.13
N MET A 154 -0.63 15.84 9.54
CA MET A 154 -1.27 15.31 8.32
C MET A 154 -2.79 15.23 8.48
N ARG A 155 -3.27 14.61 9.56
CA ARG A 155 -4.71 14.52 9.87
C ARG A 155 -5.38 15.88 10.08
N GLY A 156 -4.63 16.87 10.55
CA GLY A 156 -5.14 18.23 10.79
C GLY A 156 -5.32 19.04 9.50
N ARG A 157 -4.56 18.72 8.44
CA ARG A 157 -4.59 19.43 7.16
C ARG A 157 -5.57 18.85 6.14
N GLN A 158 -6.11 17.65 6.39
CA GLN A 158 -7.13 17.00 5.54
C GLN A 158 -8.58 17.43 5.88
N LYS A 159 -8.78 18.58 6.52
CA LYS A 159 -10.09 19.20 6.79
C LYS A 159 -10.21 20.52 6.04
#